data_AF-S4RV19-F1
#
_entry.id   AF-S4RV19-F1
#
_cell.length_a   1.000
_cell.length_b   1.000
_cell.length_c   1.000
_cell.angle_alpha   90.00
_cell.angle_beta   90.00
_cell.angle_gamma   90.00
#
_symmetry.space_group_name_H-M   'P 1'
#
loop_
_entity.id
_entity.type
_entity.pdbx_description
1 polymer ?
#
loop_
_entity_poly.entity_id
_entity_poly.type
_entity_poly.pdbx_seq_one_letter_code
_entity_poly.pdbx_strand_id
1 'polypeptide(L)'
;IVNSKYFNRGIMVAILINTVSMAIEYHEQPEELTNILEISNIVFTSMFALEMLLKIFACGLFGYIRNQYNIFDGVIVIISVWEIVGQSGGGLSVLRTFRLLRVLKLVRFMPALRRQLVLMRTMDNVATFCMLLMLFIFIFSILGMHLFGCKFSLKTDTGDTIPDRKNFDSLLWAIVTVFQV
;
A
#
# COMPACT_ATOMS: atom_id res chain seq x y z
N ILE A 1 -23.73 -22.43 -0.16
CA ILE A 1 -23.74 -21.15 0.59
C ILE A 1 -22.62 -20.22 0.10
N VAL A 2 -21.34 -20.63 0.15
CA VAL A 2 -20.19 -19.80 -0.26
C VAL A 2 -20.17 -19.44 -1.77
N ASN A 3 -20.65 -20.31 -2.65
CA ASN A 3 -20.75 -20.04 -4.09
C ASN A 3 -22.00 -19.21 -4.49
N SER A 4 -22.80 -18.76 -3.53
CA SER A 4 -24.00 -17.97 -3.82
C SER A 4 -23.61 -16.57 -4.30
N LYS A 5 -24.27 -16.10 -5.37
CA LYS A 5 -24.13 -14.71 -5.86
C LYS A 5 -24.51 -13.70 -4.78
N TYR A 6 -25.46 -14.05 -3.90
CA TYR A 6 -25.90 -13.19 -2.79
C TYR A 6 -24.82 -13.03 -1.72
N PHE A 7 -24.11 -14.12 -1.38
CA PHE A 7 -23.00 -14.09 -0.43
C PHE A 7 -21.87 -13.18 -0.94
N ASN A 8 -21.46 -13.36 -2.20
CA ASN A 8 -20.43 -12.54 -2.82
C ASN A 8 -20.82 -11.05 -2.92
N ARG A 9 -22.09 -10.73 -3.21
CA ARG A 9 -22.58 -9.34 -3.19
C ARG A 9 -22.57 -8.76 -1.77
N GLY A 10 -22.96 -9.53 -0.76
CA GLY A 10 -22.93 -9.10 0.63
C GLY A 10 -21.51 -8.73 1.09
N ILE A 11 -20.53 -9.59 0.78
CA ILE A 11 -19.12 -9.31 1.07
C ILE A 11 -18.63 -8.06 0.33
N MET A 12 -19.01 -7.89 -0.93
CA MET A 12 -18.65 -6.70 -1.70
C MET A 12 -19.20 -5.41 -1.06
N VAL A 13 -20.46 -5.42 -0.62
CA VAL A 13 -21.06 -4.29 0.10
C VAL A 13 -20.33 -4.04 1.43
N ALA A 14 -19.98 -5.09 2.18
CA ALA A 14 -19.21 -4.95 3.42
C ALA A 14 -17.83 -4.32 3.17
N ILE A 15 -17.13 -4.70 2.09
CA ILE A 15 -15.85 -4.07 1.71
C ILE A 15 -16.03 -2.59 1.37
N LEU A 16 -17.10 -2.23 0.64
CA LEU A 16 -17.39 -0.83 0.31
C LEU A 16 -17.68 -0.01 1.58
N ILE A 17 -18.50 -0.52 2.48
CA ILE A 17 -18.80 0.17 3.75
C ILE A 17 -17.52 0.31 4.59
N ASN A 18 -16.69 -0.74 4.67
CA ASN A 18 -15.41 -0.66 5.38
C ASN A 18 -14.47 0.39 4.75
N THR A 19 -14.46 0.50 3.43
CA THR A 19 -13.67 1.51 2.71
C THR A 19 -14.17 2.94 3.01
N VAL A 20 -15.49 3.15 3.03
CA VAL A 20 -16.09 4.43 3.40
C VAL A 20 -15.77 4.77 4.86
N SER A 21 -15.85 3.78 5.76
CA SER A 21 -15.46 3.95 7.16
C SER A 21 -14.03 4.45 7.30
N MET A 22 -13.09 3.92 6.51
CA MET A 22 -11.70 4.40 6.49
C MET A 22 -11.56 5.82 5.90
N ALA A 23 -12.37 6.16 4.90
CA ALA A 23 -12.33 7.47 4.27
C ALA A 23 -12.88 8.61 5.16
N ILE A 24 -13.69 8.27 6.17
CA ILE A 24 -14.26 9.21 7.13
C ILE A 24 -13.25 9.62 8.21
N GLU A 25 -12.18 8.84 8.43
CA GLU A 25 -11.16 9.12 9.46
C GLU A 25 -10.40 10.44 9.14
N TYR A 26 -10.39 11.40 10.08
CA TYR A 26 -9.69 12.69 9.93
C TYR A 26 -8.94 13.11 11.19
N HIS A 27 -8.02 14.09 11.04
CA HIS A 27 -7.21 14.59 12.15
C HIS A 27 -8.06 15.42 13.13
N GLU A 28 -7.88 15.20 14.44
CA GLU A 28 -8.66 15.86 15.51
C GLU A 28 -10.17 15.54 15.51
N GLN A 29 -10.53 14.32 15.11
CA GLN A 29 -11.91 13.83 15.18
C GLN A 29 -12.38 13.58 16.63
N PRO A 30 -13.69 13.66 16.92
CA PRO A 30 -14.21 13.40 18.25
C PRO A 30 -13.95 11.95 18.71
N GLU A 31 -13.74 11.76 20.01
CA GLU A 31 -13.47 10.44 20.61
C GLU A 31 -14.55 9.41 20.29
N GLU A 32 -15.82 9.85 20.27
CA GLU A 32 -16.96 9.01 19.88
C GLU A 32 -16.82 8.43 18.47
N LEU A 33 -16.38 9.25 17.49
CA LEU A 33 -16.19 8.79 16.12
C LEU A 33 -15.03 7.79 16.04
N THR A 34 -13.95 8.04 16.78
CA THR A 34 -12.80 7.13 16.88
C THR A 34 -13.23 5.77 17.41
N ASN A 35 -14.00 5.74 18.51
CA ASN A 35 -14.52 4.51 19.11
C ASN A 35 -15.42 3.74 18.13
N ILE A 36 -16.33 4.42 17.42
CA ILE A 36 -17.19 3.81 16.41
C ILE A 36 -16.36 3.19 15.27
N LEU A 37 -15.34 3.91 14.78
CA LEU A 37 -14.45 3.45 13.71
C LEU A 37 -13.62 2.24 14.13
N GLU A 38 -13.15 2.18 15.38
CA GLU A 38 -12.42 1.03 15.92
C GLU A 38 -13.30 -0.20 16.08
N ILE A 39 -14.52 -0.03 16.61
CA ILE A 39 -15.49 -1.13 16.71
C ILE A 39 -15.84 -1.65 15.30
N SER A 40 -16.12 -0.73 14.37
CA SER A 40 -16.33 -1.03 12.95
C SER A 40 -15.19 -1.85 12.36
N ASN A 41 -13.94 -1.45 12.64
CA ASN A 41 -12.72 -2.13 12.18
C ASN A 41 -12.66 -3.61 12.65
N ILE A 42 -12.98 -3.87 13.92
CA ILE A 42 -13.01 -5.22 14.51
C ILE A 42 -14.14 -6.05 13.87
N VAL A 43 -15.33 -5.47 13.71
CA VAL A 43 -16.49 -6.12 13.09
C VAL A 43 -16.20 -6.53 11.64
N PHE A 44 -15.65 -5.64 10.83
CA PHE A 44 -15.32 -5.97 9.43
C PHE A 44 -14.20 -7.02 9.34
N THR A 45 -13.18 -6.91 10.18
CA THR A 45 -12.07 -7.87 10.17
C THR A 45 -12.53 -9.26 10.57
N SER A 46 -13.35 -9.38 11.62
CA SER A 46 -13.96 -10.65 12.02
C SER A 46 -14.88 -11.23 10.93
N MET A 47 -15.70 -10.40 10.27
CA MET A 47 -16.53 -10.83 9.15
C MET A 47 -15.70 -11.40 8.00
N PHE A 48 -14.60 -10.74 7.62
CA PHE A 48 -13.71 -11.25 6.56
C PHE A 48 -12.92 -12.49 6.98
N ALA A 49 -12.54 -12.60 8.26
CA ALA A 49 -11.94 -13.81 8.79
C ALA A 49 -12.91 -15.00 8.70
N LEU A 50 -14.18 -14.79 9.05
CA LEU A 50 -15.22 -15.81 8.88
C LEU A 50 -15.44 -16.18 7.41
N GLU A 51 -15.46 -15.21 6.49
CA GLU A 51 -15.52 -15.49 5.05
C GLU A 51 -14.37 -16.40 4.61
N MET A 52 -13.14 -16.08 5.02
CA MET A 52 -11.94 -16.87 4.71
C MET A 52 -12.08 -18.31 5.23
N LEU A 53 -12.45 -18.48 6.50
CA LEU A 53 -12.65 -19.79 7.11
C LEU A 53 -13.73 -20.60 6.37
N LEU A 54 -14.87 -20.00 6.06
CA LEU A 54 -15.94 -20.64 5.30
C LEU A 54 -15.49 -21.11 3.91
N LYS A 55 -14.67 -20.32 3.21
CA LYS A 55 -14.08 -20.74 1.92
C LYS A 55 -13.10 -21.88 2.08
N ILE A 56 -12.25 -21.86 3.11
CA ILE A 56 -11.30 -22.94 3.38
C ILE A 56 -12.04 -24.24 3.68
N PHE A 57 -13.10 -24.20 4.49
CA PHE A 57 -13.93 -25.38 4.77
C PHE A 57 -14.68 -25.88 3.54
N ALA A 58 -15.19 -24.99 2.68
CA ALA A 58 -15.96 -25.38 1.50
C ALA A 58 -15.09 -25.91 0.34
N CYS A 59 -13.90 -25.37 0.12
CA CYS A 59 -13.03 -25.72 -1.01
C CYS A 59 -11.84 -26.62 -0.62
N GLY A 60 -11.58 -26.81 0.68
CA GLY A 60 -10.34 -27.39 1.19
C GLY A 60 -9.14 -26.44 1.05
N LEU A 61 -8.08 -26.71 1.82
CA LEU A 61 -6.87 -25.87 1.84
C LEU A 61 -6.21 -25.77 0.45
N PHE A 62 -6.07 -26.90 -0.24
CA PHE A 62 -5.49 -26.96 -1.58
C PHE A 62 -6.36 -26.25 -2.64
N GLY A 63 -7.68 -26.34 -2.52
CA GLY A 63 -8.61 -25.63 -3.40
C GLY A 63 -8.58 -24.12 -3.19
N TYR A 64 -8.38 -23.68 -1.95
CA TYR A 64 -8.22 -22.27 -1.61
C TYR A 64 -6.94 -21.68 -2.22
N ILE A 65 -5.80 -22.35 -2.03
CA ILE A 65 -4.48 -21.89 -2.49
C ILE A 65 -4.38 -21.92 -4.03
N ARG A 66 -5.09 -22.82 -4.72
CA ARG A 66 -5.07 -22.83 -6.19
C ARG A 66 -5.62 -21.54 -6.83
N ASN A 67 -6.45 -20.79 -6.10
CA ASN A 67 -7.04 -19.54 -6.59
C ASN A 67 -6.25 -18.33 -6.07
N GLN A 68 -5.52 -17.65 -6.98
CA GLN A 68 -4.71 -16.46 -6.66
C GLN A 68 -5.50 -15.35 -5.95
N TYR A 69 -6.79 -15.18 -6.29
CA TYR A 69 -7.64 -14.18 -5.65
C TYR A 69 -7.99 -14.53 -4.20
N ASN A 70 -8.14 -15.82 -3.90
CA ASN A 70 -8.37 -16.28 -2.54
C ASN A 70 -7.09 -16.16 -1.71
N ILE A 71 -5.90 -16.48 -2.28
CA ILE A 71 -4.62 -16.21 -1.60
C ILE A 71 -4.52 -14.73 -1.21
N PHE A 72 -4.73 -13.83 -2.18
CA PHE A 72 -4.62 -12.39 -1.95
C PHE A 72 -5.56 -11.91 -0.84
N ASP A 73 -6.82 -12.32 -0.89
CA ASP A 73 -7.82 -12.02 0.15
C ASP A 73 -7.40 -12.57 1.52
N GLY A 74 -6.86 -13.80 1.55
CA GLY A 74 -6.37 -14.44 2.77
C GLY A 74 -5.19 -13.71 3.41
N VAL A 75 -4.21 -13.27 2.60
CA VAL A 75 -3.08 -12.46 3.08
C VAL A 75 -3.56 -11.17 3.73
N ILE A 76 -4.53 -10.48 3.11
CA ILE A 76 -5.11 -9.25 3.68
C ILE A 76 -5.81 -9.53 5.01
N VAL A 77 -6.57 -10.63 5.11
CA VAL A 77 -7.22 -11.03 6.37
C VAL A 77 -6.18 -11.31 7.46
N ILE A 78 -5.11 -12.04 7.14
CA ILE A 78 -4.04 -12.36 8.10
C ILE A 78 -3.37 -11.08 8.62
N ILE A 79 -3.00 -10.16 7.72
CA ILE A 79 -2.42 -8.86 8.09
C ILE A 79 -3.39 -8.07 8.97
N SER A 80 -4.69 -8.09 8.66
CA SER A 80 -5.71 -7.37 9.43
C SER A 80 -5.91 -7.94 10.83
N VAL A 81 -5.82 -9.27 11.00
CA VAL A 81 -5.85 -9.90 12.32
C VAL A 81 -4.59 -9.55 13.11
N TRP A 82 -3.43 -9.56 12.45
CA TRP A 82 -2.16 -9.19 13.08
C TRP A 82 -2.14 -7.73 13.53
N GLU A 83 -2.75 -6.83 12.76
CA GLU A 83 -2.93 -5.43 13.16
C GLU A 83 -3.67 -5.35 14.50
N ILE A 84 -4.83 -6.00 14.62
CA ILE A 84 -5.67 -5.92 15.83
C ILE A 84 -4.94 -6.52 17.04
N VAL A 85 -4.27 -7.67 16.87
CA VAL A 85 -3.53 -8.31 17.96
C VAL A 85 -2.30 -7.47 18.36
N GLY A 86 -1.60 -6.90 17.38
CA GLY A 86 -0.38 -6.10 17.55
C GLY A 86 -0.59 -4.69 18.11
N GLN A 87 -1.84 -4.19 18.16
CA GLN A 87 -2.15 -2.88 18.75
C GLN A 87 -1.82 -2.79 20.25
N SER A 88 -1.78 -3.93 20.95
CA SER A 88 -1.44 -4.01 22.38
C SER A 88 0.04 -3.68 22.70
N GLY A 89 0.93 -3.60 21.69
CA GLY A 89 2.37 -3.43 21.87
C GLY A 89 2.92 -2.00 21.69
N GLY A 90 2.08 -0.97 21.55
CA GLY A 90 2.46 0.46 21.58
C GLY A 90 3.33 1.00 20.42
N GLY A 91 3.93 0.15 19.58
CA GLY A 91 5.01 0.57 18.68
C GLY A 91 4.67 0.78 17.20
N LEU A 92 3.46 0.48 16.73
CA LEU A 92 3.24 0.32 15.29
C LEU A 92 2.07 1.15 14.73
N SER A 93 2.24 2.48 14.71
CA SER A 93 1.34 3.35 13.94
C SER A 93 1.29 2.97 12.45
N VAL A 94 2.35 2.35 11.93
CA VAL A 94 2.41 1.83 10.55
C VAL A 94 1.46 0.65 10.33
N LEU A 95 1.18 -0.17 11.35
CA LEU A 95 0.24 -1.28 11.21
C LEU A 95 -1.18 -0.79 10.88
N ARG A 96 -1.57 0.38 11.42
CA ARG A 96 -2.86 0.99 11.09
C ARG A 96 -2.98 1.28 9.60
N THR A 97 -1.90 1.68 8.93
CA THR A 97 -1.90 1.94 7.48
C THR A 97 -2.18 0.69 6.65
N PHE A 98 -1.86 -0.52 7.15
CA PHE A 98 -2.15 -1.76 6.42
C PHE A 98 -3.65 -2.04 6.25
N ARG A 99 -4.53 -1.42 7.05
CA ARG A 99 -5.97 -1.52 6.86
C ARG A 99 -6.40 -1.03 5.46
N LEU A 100 -5.65 -0.09 4.85
CA LEU A 100 -5.88 0.38 3.48
C LEU A 100 -5.75 -0.72 2.42
N LEU A 101 -4.96 -1.78 2.70
CA LEU A 101 -4.86 -2.94 1.80
C LEU A 101 -6.20 -3.65 1.61
N ARG A 102 -7.15 -3.49 2.54
CA ARG A 102 -8.50 -4.07 2.41
C ARG A 102 -9.28 -3.49 1.24
N VAL A 103 -9.01 -2.26 0.82
CA VAL A 103 -9.60 -1.68 -0.40
C VAL A 103 -9.23 -2.50 -1.63
N LEU A 104 -8.04 -3.11 -1.64
CA LEU A 104 -7.60 -3.99 -2.73
C LEU A 104 -8.45 -5.25 -2.86
N LYS A 105 -9.22 -5.64 -1.84
CA LYS A 105 -10.19 -6.73 -1.97
C LYS A 105 -11.24 -6.46 -3.05
N LEU A 106 -11.51 -5.19 -3.41
CA LEU A 106 -12.41 -4.84 -4.52
C LEU A 106 -11.89 -5.35 -5.88
N VAL A 107 -10.57 -5.54 -6.03
CA VAL A 107 -9.95 -5.99 -7.28
C VAL A 107 -10.52 -7.33 -7.74
N ARG A 108 -10.84 -8.26 -6.82
CA ARG A 108 -11.43 -9.56 -7.18
C ARG A 108 -12.82 -9.44 -7.80
N PHE A 109 -13.53 -8.33 -7.54
CA PHE A 109 -14.86 -8.06 -8.06
C PHE A 109 -14.82 -7.25 -9.36
N MET A 110 -13.74 -6.51 -9.63
CA MET A 110 -13.57 -5.72 -10.84
C MET A 110 -13.00 -6.56 -12.00
N PRO A 111 -13.83 -7.02 -12.97
CA PRO A 111 -13.35 -7.84 -14.09
C PRO A 111 -12.38 -7.09 -15.02
N ALA A 112 -12.42 -5.75 -15.04
CA ALA A 112 -11.47 -4.93 -15.80
C ALA A 112 -10.04 -5.05 -15.23
N LEU A 113 -9.87 -4.85 -13.91
CA LEU A 113 -8.57 -4.98 -13.24
C LEU A 113 -8.02 -6.41 -13.29
N ARG A 114 -8.91 -7.42 -13.19
CA ARG A 114 -8.53 -8.83 -13.35
C ARG A 114 -7.91 -9.12 -14.72
N ARG A 115 -8.44 -8.51 -15.79
CA ARG A 115 -7.90 -8.65 -17.14
C ARG A 115 -6.54 -7.95 -17.28
N GLN A 116 -6.34 -6.86 -16.55
CA GLN A 116 -5.11 -6.08 -16.54
C GLN A 116 -3.95 -6.77 -15.79
N LEU A 117 -4.25 -7.54 -14.74
CA LEU A 117 -3.25 -8.40 -14.08
C LEU A 117 -2.70 -9.50 -15.00
N VAL A 118 -3.47 -9.93 -16.00
CA VAL A 118 -3.03 -10.90 -17.03
C VAL A 118 -2.09 -10.25 -18.06
N LEU A 119 -2.15 -8.92 -18.21
CA LEU A 119 -1.26 -8.12 -19.05
C LEU A 119 0.13 -7.92 -18.44
N MET A 120 0.46 -8.58 -17.33
CA MET A 120 1.80 -8.51 -16.71
C MET A 120 2.95 -8.92 -17.65
N ARG A 121 2.67 -9.56 -18.79
CA ARG A 121 3.66 -9.73 -19.88
C ARG A 121 4.21 -8.41 -20.45
N THR A 122 3.49 -7.30 -20.33
CA THR A 122 4.01 -5.98 -20.74
C THR A 122 4.92 -5.34 -19.68
N MET A 123 4.93 -5.85 -18.43
CA MET A 123 5.81 -5.31 -17.39
C MET A 123 7.29 -5.62 -17.64
N ASP A 124 7.62 -6.73 -18.31
CA ASP A 124 9.02 -7.06 -18.62
C ASP A 124 9.67 -5.97 -19.50
N ASN A 125 8.96 -5.54 -20.55
CA ASN A 125 9.45 -4.48 -21.44
C ASN A 125 9.57 -3.12 -20.70
N VAL A 126 8.60 -2.82 -19.82
CA VAL A 126 8.65 -1.61 -18.99
C VAL A 126 9.80 -1.67 -18.00
N ALA A 127 10.10 -2.84 -17.43
CA ALA A 127 11.22 -3.05 -16.53
C ALA A 127 12.56 -2.82 -17.22
N THR A 128 12.74 -3.31 -18.45
CA THR A 128 13.96 -3.04 -19.23
C THR A 128 14.14 -1.54 -19.49
N PHE A 129 13.07 -0.83 -19.87
CA PHE A 129 13.11 0.62 -20.03
C PHE A 129 13.44 1.35 -18.72
N CYS A 130 12.81 0.94 -17.61
CA CYS A 130 13.05 1.50 -16.28
C CYS A 130 14.50 1.29 -15.84
N MET A 131 15.09 0.12 -16.10
CA MET A 131 16.51 -0.12 -15.79
C MET A 131 17.45 0.79 -16.57
N LEU A 132 17.18 1.00 -17.87
CA LEU A 132 17.97 1.93 -18.68
C LEU A 132 17.85 3.37 -18.16
N LEU A 133 16.62 3.80 -17.81
CA LEU A 133 16.36 5.11 -17.22
C LEU A 133 17.09 5.29 -15.88
N MET A 134 17.06 4.28 -15.00
CA MET A 134 17.76 4.32 -13.72
C MET A 134 19.29 4.37 -13.91
N LEU A 135 19.84 3.65 -14.89
CA LEU A 135 21.27 3.73 -15.23
C LEU A 135 21.66 5.12 -15.72
N PHE A 136 20.83 5.72 -16.59
CA PHE A 136 21.03 7.08 -17.06
C PHE A 136 21.02 8.08 -15.90
N ILE A 137 19.99 8.05 -15.04
CA ILE A 137 19.90 8.92 -13.85
C ILE A 137 21.14 8.74 -12.97
N PHE A 138 21.60 7.50 -12.76
CA PHE A 138 22.77 7.21 -11.95
C PHE A 138 24.06 7.84 -12.50
N ILE A 139 24.32 7.71 -13.81
CA ILE A 139 25.48 8.31 -14.47
C ILE A 139 25.46 9.84 -14.34
N PHE A 140 24.32 10.48 -14.62
CA PHE A 140 24.19 11.93 -14.53
C PHE A 140 24.25 12.43 -13.08
N SER A 141 23.81 11.63 -12.11
CA SER A 141 23.92 11.97 -10.69
C SER A 141 25.38 12.01 -10.24
N ILE A 142 26.19 10.99 -10.60
CA ILE A 142 27.63 10.97 -10.32
C ILE A 142 28.34 12.13 -11.02
N LEU A 143 28.02 12.38 -12.29
CA LEU A 143 28.57 13.51 -13.03
C LEU A 143 28.23 14.84 -12.34
N GLY A 144 26.98 15.03 -11.94
CA GLY A 144 26.51 16.22 -11.23
C GLY A 144 27.19 16.41 -9.88
N MET A 145 27.44 15.34 -9.12
CA MET A 145 28.22 15.39 -7.88
C MET A 145 29.66 15.86 -8.12
N HIS A 146 30.33 15.35 -9.15
CA HIS A 146 31.71 15.75 -9.44
C HIS A 146 31.82 17.19 -9.99
N LEU A 147 30.83 17.65 -10.76
CA LEU A 147 30.85 18.99 -11.35
C LEU A 147 30.32 20.07 -10.40
N PHE A 148 29.31 19.75 -9.60
CA PHE A 148 28.52 20.70 -8.83
C PHE A 148 28.37 20.37 -7.34
N GLY A 149 29.08 19.36 -6.83
CA GLY A 149 29.10 19.04 -5.40
C GLY A 149 29.54 20.23 -4.56
N CYS A 150 28.81 20.47 -3.46
CA CYS A 150 29.00 21.57 -2.51
C CYS A 150 28.88 22.99 -3.10
N LYS A 151 28.40 23.14 -4.35
CA LYS A 151 28.21 24.46 -4.97
C LYS A 151 26.81 25.05 -4.73
N PHE A 152 25.84 24.22 -4.38
CA PHE A 152 24.44 24.60 -4.15
C PHE A 152 24.12 24.75 -2.65
N SER A 153 24.86 25.62 -1.97
CA SER A 153 24.58 26.01 -0.59
C SER A 153 24.27 27.50 -0.50
N LEU A 154 23.20 27.84 0.21
CA LEU A 154 22.88 29.22 0.56
C LEU A 154 23.67 29.59 1.81
N LYS A 155 24.42 30.68 1.73
CA LYS A 155 25.04 31.32 2.91
C LYS A 155 24.01 32.23 3.56
N THR A 156 23.65 31.96 4.80
CA THR A 156 22.80 32.82 5.62
C THR A 156 23.64 33.97 6.17
N ASP A 157 23.05 35.15 6.41
CA ASP A 157 23.72 36.33 6.99
C ASP A 157 24.36 36.07 8.37
N THR A 158 23.96 35.00 9.06
CA THR A 158 24.55 34.51 10.33
C THR A 158 25.84 33.70 10.15
N GLY A 159 26.28 33.45 8.91
CA GLY A 159 27.47 32.65 8.59
C GLY A 159 27.20 31.16 8.41
N ASP A 160 25.97 30.68 8.66
CA ASP A 160 25.59 29.28 8.49
C ASP A 160 25.30 28.95 7.01
N THR A 161 25.92 27.88 6.51
CA THR A 161 25.66 27.31 5.18
C THR A 161 24.57 26.25 5.26
N ILE A 162 23.43 26.50 4.63
CA ILE A 162 22.34 25.53 4.54
C ILE A 162 22.31 24.99 3.09
N PRO A 163 22.40 23.67 2.87
CA PRO A 163 22.31 23.10 1.53
C PRO A 163 20.89 23.27 0.99
N ASP A 164 20.75 23.60 -0.30
CA ASP A 164 19.44 23.70 -0.95
C ASP A 164 18.77 22.30 -1.02
N ARG A 165 17.43 22.24 -1.07
CA ARG A 165 16.67 20.98 -1.21
C ARG A 165 17.03 20.23 -2.50
N LYS A 166 17.51 20.94 -3.52
CA LYS A 166 18.02 20.40 -4.78
C LYS A 166 19.54 20.60 -4.84
N ASN A 167 20.30 19.61 -4.37
CA ASN A 167 21.75 19.68 -4.32
C ASN A 167 22.39 18.40 -4.89
N PHE A 168 23.70 18.51 -5.15
CA PHE A 168 24.54 17.42 -5.64
C PHE A 168 25.58 17.00 -4.59
N ASP A 169 25.27 17.20 -3.31
CA ASP A 169 26.22 16.98 -2.22
C ASP A 169 26.29 15.50 -1.83
N SER A 170 25.19 14.77 -2.01
CA SER A 170 25.12 13.32 -1.80
C SER A 170 24.44 12.61 -2.96
N LEU A 171 24.74 11.33 -3.14
CA LEU A 171 24.21 10.52 -4.24
C LEU A 171 22.68 10.48 -4.24
N LEU A 172 22.04 10.35 -3.08
CA LEU A 172 20.57 10.30 -3.00
C LEU A 172 19.94 11.64 -3.42
N TRP A 173 20.49 12.77 -2.98
CA TRP A 173 19.99 14.09 -3.37
C TRP A 173 20.30 14.40 -4.84
N ALA A 174 21.45 13.98 -5.35
CA ALA A 174 21.80 14.09 -6.77
C ALA A 174 20.82 13.28 -7.65
N ILE A 175 20.49 12.05 -7.25
CA ILE A 175 19.49 11.20 -7.95
C ILE A 175 18.12 11.88 -7.96
N VAL A 176 17.66 12.38 -6.82
CA VAL A 176 16.36 13.10 -6.75
C VAL A 176 16.39 14.37 -7.60
N THR A 177 17.51 15.11 -7.59
CA THR A 177 17.66 16.35 -8.36
C THR A 177 17.67 16.09 -9.86
N VAL A 178 18.39 15.07 -10.34
CA VAL A 178 18.39 14.67 -11.76
C VAL A 178 17.03 14.12 -12.20
N PHE A 179 16.34 13.37 -11.33
CA PHE A 179 15.01 12.84 -11.63
C PHE A 179 13.92 13.94 -11.74
N GLN A 180 14.12 15.09 -11.10
CA GLN A 180 13.19 16.22 -11.15
C GLN A 180 13.32 17.08 -12.40
N VAL A 181 14.41 16.94 -13.15
CA VAL A 181 14.68 17.66 -14.41
C VAL A 181 14.11 16.88 -15.58
#